data_AF-A0A955EY83-F1
#
_entry.id   AF-A0A955EY83-F1
#
_cell.length_a   1.000
_cell.length_b   1.000
_cell.length_c   1.000
_cell.angle_alpha   90.00
_cell.angle_beta   90.00
_cell.angle_gamma   90.00
#
_symmetry.space_group_name_H-M   'P 1'
#
loop_
_entity.id
_entity.type
_entity.pdbx_description
1 polymer ?
#
loop_
_entity_poly.entity_id
_entity_poly.type
_entity_poly.pdbx_seq_one_letter_code
_entity_poly.pdbx_strand_id
1 'polypeptide(L)'
;MTTISDLGTITNQTNWRGGISAKRMLADGFVQATTLDIAARQMDTFFVAENPRAEARCIDGRCNDNLTDDTLGAQVPGGTPGSALAYRLGVIIDDFSTGRFTDDAHRMLEQSLELGFTPGDHRDTHGHGTGCGAIDKMDQALQALVDPMLVADNERLVRAVLGEAFDESIYMHVVGAGVILAGRADEYLQEREKSIEEIEASLQHQVIVLEGDHHECFMVLNTVPGTTFATKRFSDTFQGTQAFNYDIWRTFELAEKLFPLRADQHKKMRFIHARVATAIATLMVLTDGSQRLLVRTVEKE
;
A
#
# COMPACT_ATOMS: atom_id res chain seq x y z
N MET A 1 -24.13 -7.31 -5.05
CA MET A 1 -23.89 -5.91 -5.52
C MET A 1 -22.71 -5.36 -4.74
N THR A 2 -21.97 -4.36 -5.25
CA THR A 2 -20.87 -3.72 -4.49
C THR A 2 -21.30 -2.37 -3.94
N THR A 3 -20.72 -1.98 -2.81
CA THR A 3 -21.02 -0.71 -2.12
C THR A 3 -19.74 0.00 -1.70
N ILE A 4 -19.77 1.33 -1.75
CA ILE A 4 -18.72 2.21 -1.21
C ILE A 4 -19.24 2.85 0.07
N SER A 5 -18.53 2.62 1.17
CA SER A 5 -18.75 3.31 2.44
C SER A 5 -17.72 4.42 2.59
N ASP A 6 -18.18 5.66 2.84
CA ASP A 6 -17.29 6.77 3.18
C ASP A 6 -17.18 6.88 4.70
N LEU A 7 -15.96 6.75 5.21
CA LEU A 7 -15.65 6.77 6.64
C LEU A 7 -15.11 8.12 7.12
N GLY A 8 -15.13 9.15 6.28
CA GLY A 8 -14.59 10.48 6.58
C GLY A 8 -13.08 10.54 6.37
N THR A 9 -12.39 11.44 7.08
CA THR A 9 -10.93 11.58 6.97
C THR A 9 -10.21 10.37 7.55
N ILE A 10 -9.07 10.00 6.97
CA ILE A 10 -8.28 8.85 7.44
C ILE A 10 -7.84 9.06 8.90
N THR A 11 -7.46 10.27 9.28
CA THR A 11 -7.08 10.59 10.66
C THR A 11 -7.99 11.65 11.28
N ASN A 12 -8.07 11.60 12.61
CA ASN A 12 -8.59 12.69 13.45
C ASN A 12 -7.46 13.41 14.19
N GLN A 13 -6.21 13.02 13.96
CA GLN A 13 -5.03 13.60 14.59
C GLN A 13 -4.42 14.69 13.70
N THR A 14 -3.60 15.54 14.30
CA THR A 14 -2.93 16.65 13.59
C THR A 14 -1.43 16.47 13.51
N ASN A 15 -0.92 15.27 13.81
CA ASN A 15 0.49 14.93 13.89
C ASN A 15 0.99 14.11 12.69
N TRP A 16 0.14 13.78 11.72
CA TRP A 16 0.59 13.32 10.41
C TRP A 16 1.24 14.50 9.68
N ARG A 17 2.45 14.28 9.11
CA ARG A 17 3.31 15.36 8.60
C ARG A 17 3.69 15.19 7.12
N GLY A 18 3.05 14.24 6.43
CA GLY A 18 3.30 14.04 5.02
C GLY A 18 2.87 15.22 4.15
N GLY A 19 3.48 15.31 2.96
CA GLY A 19 3.29 16.43 2.04
C GLY A 19 2.00 16.36 1.21
N ILE A 20 1.40 15.18 1.09
CA ILE A 20 0.21 14.96 0.26
C ILE A 20 -1.04 15.32 1.06
N SER A 21 -1.75 16.37 0.62
CA SER A 21 -2.84 16.98 1.39
C SER A 21 -4.05 17.28 0.52
N ALA A 22 -5.14 16.52 0.72
CA ALA A 22 -6.45 16.79 0.12
C ALA A 22 -7.01 18.15 0.57
N LYS A 23 -6.77 18.52 1.84
CA LYS A 23 -7.17 19.83 2.38
C LYS A 23 -6.47 20.97 1.64
N ARG A 24 -5.18 20.83 1.32
CA ARG A 24 -4.44 21.82 0.53
C ARG A 24 -4.97 21.89 -0.90
N MET A 25 -5.28 20.76 -1.53
CA MET A 25 -5.88 20.75 -2.88
C MET A 25 -7.19 21.55 -2.94
N LEU A 26 -8.02 21.48 -1.89
CA LEU A 26 -9.23 22.30 -1.75
C LEU A 26 -8.90 23.79 -1.52
N ALA A 27 -7.95 24.08 -0.61
CA ALA A 27 -7.59 25.45 -0.26
C ALA A 27 -6.95 26.21 -1.43
N ASP A 28 -6.14 25.52 -2.23
CA ASP A 28 -5.46 26.06 -3.42
C ASP A 28 -6.41 26.14 -4.63
N GLY A 29 -7.65 25.61 -4.50
CA GLY A 29 -8.66 25.62 -5.55
C GLY A 29 -8.40 24.63 -6.69
N PHE A 30 -7.44 23.72 -6.53
CA PHE A 30 -7.12 22.66 -7.49
C PHE A 30 -8.34 21.75 -7.73
N VAL A 31 -9.05 21.40 -6.66
CA VAL A 31 -10.30 20.63 -6.72
C VAL A 31 -11.39 21.32 -5.90
N GLN A 32 -12.65 21.17 -6.32
CA GLN A 32 -13.80 21.69 -5.57
C GLN A 32 -14.37 20.61 -4.64
N ALA A 33 -14.88 21.01 -3.47
CA ALA A 33 -15.50 20.07 -2.52
C ALA A 33 -16.65 19.26 -3.14
N THR A 34 -17.46 19.90 -3.99
CA THR A 34 -18.54 19.25 -4.74
C THR A 34 -18.02 18.19 -5.72
N THR A 35 -16.87 18.41 -6.35
CA THR A 35 -16.21 17.41 -7.21
C THR A 35 -15.79 16.20 -6.39
N LEU A 36 -15.20 16.40 -5.20
CA LEU A 36 -14.84 15.29 -4.32
C LEU A 36 -16.07 14.49 -3.85
N ASP A 37 -17.18 15.15 -3.56
CA ASP A 37 -18.43 14.48 -3.18
C ASP A 37 -19.03 13.65 -4.31
N ILE A 38 -18.98 14.15 -5.55
CA ILE A 38 -19.41 13.40 -6.73
C ILE A 38 -18.48 12.21 -6.96
N ALA A 39 -17.17 12.43 -6.89
CA ALA A 39 -16.16 11.39 -7.06
C ALA A 39 -16.33 10.25 -6.04
N ALA A 40 -16.55 10.56 -4.77
CA ALA A 40 -16.81 9.57 -3.73
C ALA A 40 -18.06 8.72 -4.02
N ARG A 41 -19.14 9.34 -4.50
CA ARG A 41 -20.39 8.63 -4.86
C ARG A 41 -20.27 7.77 -6.11
N GLN A 42 -19.39 8.13 -7.04
CA GLN A 42 -19.17 7.40 -8.30
C GLN A 42 -17.96 6.46 -8.25
N MET A 43 -17.29 6.37 -7.10
CA MET A 43 -16.02 5.64 -6.93
C MET A 43 -16.10 4.18 -7.44
N ASP A 44 -17.23 3.51 -7.19
CA ASP A 44 -17.42 2.10 -7.60
C ASP A 44 -17.32 1.89 -9.13
N THR A 45 -17.67 2.90 -9.93
CA THR A 45 -17.68 2.80 -11.41
C THR A 45 -16.28 2.77 -12.05
N PHE A 46 -15.25 3.05 -11.24
CA PHE A 46 -13.85 3.04 -11.64
C PHE A 46 -13.14 1.74 -11.26
N PHE A 47 -13.85 0.78 -10.65
CA PHE A 47 -13.33 -0.56 -10.46
C PHE A 47 -13.59 -1.42 -11.70
N VAL A 48 -12.54 -2.10 -12.16
CA VAL A 48 -12.56 -3.00 -13.31
C VAL A 48 -12.07 -4.37 -12.91
N ALA A 49 -12.29 -5.37 -13.78
CA ALA A 49 -11.69 -6.68 -13.58
C ALA A 49 -10.16 -6.55 -13.59
N GLU A 50 -9.51 -7.19 -12.62
CA GLU A 50 -8.06 -7.28 -12.57
C GLU A 50 -7.57 -8.32 -13.60
N ASN A 51 -6.45 -8.01 -14.25
CA ASN A 51 -5.76 -8.97 -15.11
C ASN A 51 -4.68 -9.69 -14.29
N PRO A 52 -4.86 -10.98 -13.93
CA PRO A 52 -3.95 -11.70 -13.04
C PRO A 52 -2.54 -11.93 -13.61
N ARG A 53 -2.34 -11.63 -14.90
CA ARG A 53 -1.03 -11.72 -15.56
C ARG A 53 -0.35 -10.36 -15.68
N ALA A 54 -1.09 -9.26 -15.50
CA ALA A 54 -0.51 -7.94 -15.48
C ALA A 54 0.29 -7.72 -14.20
N GLU A 55 1.33 -6.89 -14.30
CA GLU A 55 2.14 -6.48 -13.17
C GLU A 55 1.29 -5.82 -12.08
N ALA A 56 1.55 -6.22 -10.84
CA ALA A 56 1.06 -5.46 -9.70
C ALA A 56 1.60 -4.03 -9.75
N ARG A 57 0.81 -3.08 -9.26
CA ARG A 57 1.15 -1.66 -9.26
C ARG A 57 1.26 -1.15 -7.83
N CYS A 58 1.96 -0.03 -7.62
CA CYS A 58 1.86 0.70 -6.37
C CYS A 58 0.45 1.30 -6.23
N ILE A 59 0.07 1.64 -5.00
CA ILE A 59 -1.18 2.36 -4.70
C ILE A 59 -1.17 3.80 -5.21
N ASP A 60 -0.01 4.31 -5.63
CA ASP A 60 0.20 5.66 -6.17
C ASP A 60 -0.93 6.10 -7.10
N GLY A 61 -1.43 7.31 -6.87
CA GLY A 61 -2.54 7.87 -7.62
C GLY A 61 -2.12 8.53 -8.93
N ARG A 62 -0.82 8.73 -9.16
CA ARG A 62 -0.26 9.15 -10.44
C ARG A 62 -0.41 8.05 -11.48
N CYS A 63 -0.39 8.43 -12.75
CA CYS A 63 -0.57 7.50 -13.85
C CYS A 63 0.45 7.72 -14.96
N ASN A 64 0.52 6.75 -15.86
CA ASN A 64 1.23 6.81 -17.13
C ASN A 64 0.19 6.74 -18.26
N ASP A 65 0.42 7.46 -19.35
CA ASP A 65 -0.51 7.52 -20.48
C ASP A 65 -0.75 6.18 -21.20
N ASN A 66 0.13 5.21 -21.00
CA ASN A 66 0.03 3.87 -21.59
C ASN A 66 -0.81 2.89 -20.75
N LEU A 67 -1.32 3.29 -19.57
CA LEU A 67 -2.18 2.41 -18.77
C LEU A 67 -3.57 2.31 -19.38
N THR A 68 -3.99 1.07 -19.68
CA THR A 68 -5.31 0.75 -20.20
C THR A 68 -6.10 -0.12 -19.23
N ASP A 69 -7.41 0.10 -19.13
CA ASP A 69 -8.28 -0.57 -18.15
C ASP A 69 -8.31 -2.10 -18.30
N ASP A 70 -8.01 -2.64 -19.48
CA ASP A 70 -8.00 -4.08 -19.79
C ASP A 70 -6.72 -4.81 -19.35
N THR A 71 -5.69 -4.06 -18.93
CA THR A 71 -4.38 -4.61 -18.57
C THR A 71 -3.97 -4.27 -17.14
N LEU A 72 -4.91 -3.88 -16.28
CA LEU A 72 -4.58 -3.46 -14.91
C LEU A 72 -4.36 -4.65 -13.98
N GLY A 73 -3.18 -4.72 -13.37
CA GLY A 73 -2.92 -5.55 -12.20
C GLY A 73 -3.39 -4.89 -10.90
N ALA A 74 -3.35 -5.68 -9.82
CA ALA A 74 -3.73 -5.22 -8.47
C ALA A 74 -2.79 -4.11 -7.95
N GLN A 75 -3.34 -3.15 -7.20
CA GLN A 75 -2.58 -2.10 -6.53
C GLN A 75 -2.29 -2.45 -5.07
N VAL A 76 -1.01 -2.55 -4.71
CA VAL A 76 -0.56 -2.87 -3.35
C VAL A 76 0.58 -1.94 -2.91
N PRO A 77 0.63 -1.51 -1.63
CA PRO A 77 1.60 -0.50 -1.17
C PRO A 77 3.04 -1.01 -1.27
N GLY A 78 3.85 -0.40 -2.14
CA GLY A 78 5.25 -0.77 -2.34
C GLY A 78 5.46 -2.21 -2.83
N GLY A 79 4.48 -2.82 -3.52
CA GLY A 79 4.71 -4.06 -4.27
C GLY A 79 5.34 -5.22 -3.49
N THR A 80 6.29 -5.89 -4.14
CA THR A 80 7.15 -6.93 -3.55
C THR A 80 8.01 -6.40 -2.40
N PRO A 81 8.67 -5.23 -2.50
CA PRO A 81 9.46 -4.64 -1.41
C PRO A 81 8.68 -4.48 -0.09
N GLY A 82 7.46 -3.96 -0.16
CA GLY A 82 6.59 -3.80 1.00
C GLY A 82 6.13 -5.14 1.59
N SER A 83 5.98 -6.17 0.75
CA SER A 83 5.68 -7.54 1.20
C SER A 83 6.88 -8.17 1.90
N ALA A 84 8.09 -7.89 1.44
CA ALA A 84 9.32 -8.33 2.10
C ALA A 84 9.47 -7.73 3.50
N LEU A 85 9.22 -6.43 3.66
CA LEU A 85 9.21 -5.77 4.97
C LEU A 85 8.16 -6.38 5.90
N ALA A 86 6.94 -6.62 5.39
CA ALA A 86 5.89 -7.28 6.16
C ALA A 86 6.26 -8.71 6.57
N TYR A 87 6.96 -9.45 5.72
CA TYR A 87 7.47 -10.79 6.04
C TYR A 87 8.54 -10.74 7.13
N ARG A 88 9.48 -9.78 7.07
CA ARG A 88 10.47 -9.57 8.13
C ARG A 88 9.80 -9.28 9.48
N LEU A 89 8.85 -8.35 9.50
CA LEU A 89 8.16 -7.94 10.72
C LEU A 89 7.17 -8.99 11.25
N GLY A 90 6.51 -9.75 10.38
CA GLY A 90 5.47 -10.70 10.79
C GLY A 90 5.97 -12.12 11.00
N VAL A 91 7.01 -12.55 10.28
CA VAL A 91 7.34 -13.98 10.12
C VAL A 91 8.73 -14.31 10.62
N ILE A 92 9.73 -13.46 10.34
CA ILE A 92 11.13 -13.66 10.80
C ILE A 92 11.42 -12.81 12.04
N ILE A 93 10.38 -12.54 12.83
CA ILE A 93 10.45 -11.70 14.02
C ILE A 93 11.40 -12.23 15.11
N ASP A 94 11.66 -13.52 15.12
CA ASP A 94 12.50 -14.16 16.15
C ASP A 94 13.99 -14.23 15.73
N ASP A 95 14.33 -13.80 14.50
CA ASP A 95 15.69 -13.82 13.97
C ASP A 95 16.07 -12.47 13.36
N PHE A 96 16.61 -11.61 14.22
CA PHE A 96 17.26 -10.35 13.85
C PHE A 96 18.80 -10.47 13.83
N SER A 97 19.33 -11.67 13.63
CA SER A 97 20.76 -11.84 13.33
C SER A 97 21.06 -11.35 11.91
N THR A 98 21.06 -10.03 11.77
CA THR A 98 21.50 -9.21 10.63
C THR A 98 21.29 -9.82 9.24
N GLY A 99 20.04 -9.83 8.75
CA GLY A 99 19.76 -9.94 7.31
C GLY A 99 19.71 -8.54 6.68
N ARG A 100 19.96 -8.42 5.36
CA ARG A 100 19.73 -7.16 4.63
C ARG A 100 18.32 -7.13 4.04
N PHE A 101 17.77 -5.94 3.85
CA PHE A 101 16.48 -5.79 3.18
C PHE A 101 16.51 -6.34 1.75
N THR A 102 17.61 -6.17 1.03
CA THR A 102 17.79 -6.72 -0.33
C THR A 102 17.62 -8.24 -0.36
N ASP A 103 18.11 -8.96 0.65
CA ASP A 103 17.96 -10.42 0.71
C ASP A 103 16.49 -10.83 0.93
N ASP A 104 15.77 -10.09 1.78
CA ASP A 104 14.34 -10.34 2.00
C ASP A 104 13.51 -9.98 0.77
N ALA A 105 13.84 -8.88 0.09
CA ALA A 105 13.19 -8.44 -1.14
C ALA A 105 13.40 -9.45 -2.27
N HIS A 106 14.64 -9.94 -2.44
CA HIS A 106 14.99 -10.99 -3.39
C HIS A 106 14.19 -12.27 -3.15
N ARG A 107 14.16 -12.77 -1.91
CA ARG A 107 13.39 -13.97 -1.58
C ARG A 107 11.90 -13.77 -1.82
N MET A 108 11.35 -12.61 -1.46
CA MET A 108 9.92 -12.32 -1.69
C MET A 108 9.60 -12.23 -3.19
N LEU A 109 10.53 -11.73 -4.00
CA LEU A 109 10.41 -11.71 -5.45
C LEU A 109 10.34 -13.13 -6.02
N GLU A 110 11.30 -13.99 -5.68
CA GLU A 110 11.31 -15.40 -6.10
C GLU A 110 10.02 -16.12 -5.68
N GLN A 111 9.63 -15.99 -4.42
CA GLN A 111 8.41 -16.61 -3.90
C GLN A 111 7.15 -16.09 -4.61
N SER A 112 7.07 -14.80 -4.91
CA SER A 112 5.92 -14.23 -5.62
C SER A 112 5.79 -14.83 -7.02
N LEU A 113 6.90 -14.96 -7.74
CA LEU A 113 6.94 -15.58 -9.07
C LEU A 113 6.55 -17.06 -9.01
N GLU A 114 7.10 -17.82 -8.06
CA GLU A 114 6.76 -19.24 -7.86
C GLU A 114 5.28 -19.46 -7.55
N LEU A 115 4.67 -18.53 -6.81
CA LEU A 115 3.24 -18.57 -6.47
C LEU A 115 2.33 -18.05 -7.60
N GLY A 116 2.91 -17.67 -8.74
CA GLY A 116 2.22 -17.24 -9.95
C GLY A 116 1.70 -15.81 -9.88
N PHE A 117 2.31 -14.94 -9.08
CA PHE A 117 2.07 -13.50 -9.14
C PHE A 117 3.00 -12.88 -10.18
N THR A 118 2.57 -11.77 -10.78
CA THR A 118 3.43 -10.89 -11.59
C THR A 118 3.81 -9.68 -10.73
N PRO A 119 5.01 -9.65 -10.12
CA PRO A 119 5.53 -8.48 -9.43
C PRO A 119 5.53 -7.25 -10.32
N GLY A 120 5.34 -6.10 -9.73
CA GLY A 120 5.58 -4.83 -10.40
C GLY A 120 5.72 -3.72 -9.38
N ASP A 121 6.16 -2.58 -9.88
CA ASP A 121 6.33 -1.36 -9.11
C ASP A 121 6.36 -0.18 -10.10
N HIS A 122 6.92 0.95 -9.70
CA HIS A 122 7.14 2.06 -10.61
C HIS A 122 8.40 2.84 -10.28
N ARG A 123 8.80 3.65 -11.27
CA ARG A 123 9.67 4.81 -11.10
C ARG A 123 8.88 6.10 -11.25
N ASP A 124 9.54 7.24 -11.09
CA ASP A 124 8.97 8.55 -11.43
C ASP A 124 9.95 9.46 -12.17
N THR A 125 9.45 10.60 -12.65
CA THR A 125 10.24 11.58 -13.40
C THR A 125 11.03 12.57 -12.52
N HIS A 126 10.91 12.51 -11.18
CA HIS A 126 11.54 13.47 -10.28
C HIS A 126 12.98 13.11 -9.89
N GLY A 127 13.45 11.91 -10.26
CA GLY A 127 14.88 11.56 -10.26
C GLY A 127 15.53 11.39 -8.89
N HIS A 128 14.75 11.20 -7.82
CA HIS A 128 15.26 10.91 -6.48
C HIS A 128 14.79 9.53 -6.01
N GLY A 129 15.75 8.68 -5.59
CA GLY A 129 15.45 7.33 -5.11
C GLY A 129 14.86 6.43 -6.19
N THR A 130 13.88 5.63 -5.82
CA THR A 130 13.10 4.80 -6.74
C THR A 130 12.00 5.60 -7.44
N GLY A 131 11.49 6.66 -6.82
CA GLY A 131 10.28 7.38 -7.24
C GLY A 131 8.99 6.82 -6.60
N CYS A 132 9.12 5.75 -5.80
CA CYS A 132 8.03 5.13 -5.04
C CYS A 132 8.15 5.50 -3.56
N GLY A 133 7.25 6.35 -3.08
CA GLY A 133 7.26 6.82 -1.69
C GLY A 133 7.18 5.70 -0.64
N ALA A 134 6.60 4.54 -1.00
CA ALA A 134 6.52 3.38 -0.13
C ALA A 134 7.87 2.66 0.05
N ILE A 135 8.79 2.77 -0.91
CA ILE A 135 10.16 2.25 -0.82
C ILE A 135 11.09 3.32 -0.28
N ASP A 136 11.05 4.51 -0.87
CA ASP A 136 11.98 5.59 -0.55
C ASP A 136 11.86 6.06 0.91
N LYS A 137 10.71 5.85 1.54
CA LYS A 137 10.45 6.24 2.94
C LYS A 137 10.19 5.05 3.88
N MET A 138 10.68 3.85 3.56
CA MET A 138 10.51 2.67 4.43
C MET A 138 11.07 2.87 5.84
N ASP A 139 12.20 3.58 5.96
CA ASP A 139 12.82 3.97 7.23
C ASP A 139 11.87 4.85 8.06
N GLN A 140 11.31 5.88 7.43
CA GLN A 140 10.36 6.78 8.08
C GLN A 140 9.05 6.06 8.44
N ALA A 141 8.59 5.14 7.58
CA ALA A 141 7.40 4.32 7.86
C ALA A 141 7.64 3.39 9.05
N LEU A 142 8.84 2.80 9.19
CA LEU A 142 9.20 2.02 10.39
C LEU A 142 9.21 2.89 11.64
N GLN A 143 9.75 4.11 11.58
CA GLN A 143 9.71 5.04 12.71
C GLN A 143 8.26 5.43 13.06
N ALA A 144 7.42 5.72 12.07
CA ALA A 144 6.01 6.06 12.27
C ALA A 144 5.20 4.91 12.88
N LEU A 145 5.51 3.66 12.52
CA LEU A 145 4.87 2.45 13.08
C LEU A 145 5.08 2.34 14.60
N VAL A 146 6.20 2.85 15.12
CA VAL A 146 6.59 2.70 16.54
C VAL A 146 6.54 4.01 17.32
N ASP A 147 6.24 5.13 16.66
CA ASP A 147 6.13 6.44 17.31
C ASP A 147 4.94 6.44 18.30
N PRO A 148 5.16 6.71 19.60
CA PRO A 148 4.10 6.78 20.60
C PRO A 148 2.96 7.74 20.26
N MET A 149 3.23 8.76 19.44
CA MET A 149 2.24 9.72 18.99
C MET A 149 1.38 9.21 17.84
N LEU A 150 1.88 8.26 17.03
CA LEU A 150 1.20 7.76 15.82
C LEU A 150 0.64 6.34 16.00
N VAL A 151 1.24 5.52 16.86
CA VAL A 151 0.89 4.09 17.02
C VAL A 151 -0.58 3.85 17.34
N ALA A 152 -1.20 4.71 18.17
CA ALA A 152 -2.62 4.58 18.50
C ALA A 152 -3.53 4.79 17.28
N ASP A 153 -3.17 5.71 16.38
CA ASP A 153 -3.94 5.94 15.16
C ASP A 153 -3.66 4.85 14.11
N ASN A 154 -2.43 4.31 14.11
CA ASN A 154 -2.04 3.19 13.27
C ASN A 154 -2.88 1.97 13.66
N GLU A 155 -2.91 1.60 14.94
CA GLU A 155 -3.73 0.51 15.45
C GLU A 155 -5.21 0.70 15.11
N ARG A 156 -5.77 1.90 15.35
CA ARG A 156 -7.17 2.21 15.03
C ARG A 156 -7.48 1.92 13.55
N LEU A 157 -6.61 2.34 12.65
CA LEU A 157 -6.79 2.11 11.21
C LEU A 157 -6.57 0.64 10.83
N VAL A 158 -5.55 -0.03 11.39
CA VAL A 158 -5.33 -1.46 11.15
C VAL A 158 -6.55 -2.27 11.60
N ARG A 159 -7.10 -1.95 12.77
CA ARG A 159 -8.32 -2.55 13.31
C ARG A 159 -9.53 -2.28 12.42
N ALA A 160 -9.69 -1.05 11.94
CA ALA A 160 -10.78 -0.69 11.02
C ALA A 160 -10.67 -1.44 9.67
N VAL A 161 -9.45 -1.60 9.16
CA VAL A 161 -9.16 -2.28 7.89
C VAL A 161 -9.35 -3.80 7.99
N LEU A 162 -8.86 -4.42 9.07
CA LEU A 162 -8.90 -5.87 9.26
C LEU A 162 -10.24 -6.36 9.84
N GLY A 163 -10.99 -5.50 10.53
CA GLY A 163 -12.27 -5.86 11.13
C GLY A 163 -12.15 -7.06 12.07
N GLU A 164 -12.94 -8.11 11.82
CA GLU A 164 -12.92 -9.35 12.62
C GLU A 164 -11.58 -10.11 12.53
N ALA A 165 -10.77 -9.86 11.51
CA ALA A 165 -9.45 -10.46 11.37
C ALA A 165 -8.38 -9.78 12.25
N PHE A 166 -8.70 -8.64 12.88
CA PHE A 166 -7.78 -7.94 13.76
C PHE A 166 -7.57 -8.70 15.08
N ASP A 167 -6.31 -8.90 15.45
CA ASP A 167 -5.90 -9.43 16.74
C ASP A 167 -4.86 -8.49 17.38
N GLU A 168 -5.18 -7.97 18.56
CA GLU A 168 -4.34 -7.01 19.27
C GLU A 168 -2.99 -7.59 19.67
N SER A 169 -2.93 -8.87 20.04
CA SER A 169 -1.67 -9.52 20.41
C SER A 169 -0.75 -9.67 19.21
N ILE A 170 -1.31 -9.97 18.03
CA ILE A 170 -0.57 -10.04 16.77
C ILE A 170 -0.08 -8.65 16.37
N TYR A 171 -0.94 -7.62 16.46
CA TYR A 171 -0.58 -6.25 16.17
C TYR A 171 0.58 -5.77 17.06
N MET A 172 0.48 -5.95 18.37
CA MET A 172 1.53 -5.57 19.31
C MET A 172 2.82 -6.34 19.07
N HIS A 173 2.74 -7.59 18.60
CA HIS A 173 3.91 -8.35 18.20
C HIS A 173 4.61 -7.71 16.99
N VAL A 174 3.86 -7.33 15.95
CA VAL A 174 4.38 -6.62 14.77
C VAL A 174 5.03 -5.29 15.16
N VAL A 175 4.38 -4.50 16.03
CA VAL A 175 4.95 -3.23 16.53
C VAL A 175 6.23 -3.48 17.32
N GLY A 176 6.28 -4.50 18.16
CA GLY A 176 7.48 -4.91 18.88
C GLY A 176 8.64 -5.29 17.95
N ALA A 177 8.36 -6.02 16.87
CA ALA A 177 9.31 -6.26 15.78
C ALA A 177 9.81 -4.95 15.16
N GLY A 178 8.87 -4.03 14.92
CA GLY A 178 9.12 -2.70 14.39
C GLY A 178 10.12 -1.95 15.27
N VAL A 179 10.00 -2.01 16.60
CA VAL A 179 10.93 -1.32 17.51
C VAL A 179 12.36 -1.83 17.33
N ILE A 180 12.53 -3.14 17.22
CA ILE A 180 13.84 -3.77 17.02
C ILE A 180 14.42 -3.36 15.66
N LEU A 181 13.62 -3.45 14.59
CA LEU A 181 14.07 -3.15 13.23
C LEU A 181 14.33 -1.66 13.02
N ALA A 182 13.49 -0.78 13.57
CA ALA A 182 13.65 0.68 13.53
C ALA A 182 14.96 1.14 14.18
N GLY A 183 15.41 0.45 15.25
CA GLY A 183 16.71 0.71 15.88
C GLY A 183 17.92 0.36 15.00
N ARG A 184 17.71 -0.29 13.85
CA ARG A 184 18.75 -0.69 12.89
C ARG A 184 18.36 -0.36 11.44
N ALA A 185 17.42 0.56 11.24
CA ALA A 185 16.83 0.82 9.93
C ALA A 185 17.89 1.21 8.88
N ASP A 186 18.88 2.04 9.26
CA ASP A 186 19.95 2.50 8.37
C ASP A 186 20.78 1.34 7.79
N GLU A 187 21.09 0.33 8.60
CA GLU A 187 21.84 -0.86 8.18
C GLU A 187 20.95 -1.84 7.40
N TYR A 188 19.73 -2.09 7.91
CA TYR A 188 18.82 -3.06 7.30
C TYR A 188 18.33 -2.61 5.92
N LEU A 189 17.90 -1.35 5.79
CA LEU A 189 17.29 -0.78 4.58
C LEU A 189 18.31 -0.17 3.62
N GLN A 190 19.60 -0.45 3.82
CA GLN A 190 20.66 -0.02 2.92
C GLN A 190 20.41 -0.61 1.52
N GLU A 191 20.56 0.22 0.49
CA GLU A 191 20.40 -0.17 -0.92
C GLU A 191 19.00 -0.71 -1.28
N ARG A 192 17.95 -0.35 -0.52
CA ARG A 192 16.56 -0.79 -0.78
C ARG A 192 16.08 -0.51 -2.19
N GLU A 193 16.61 0.53 -2.84
CA GLU A 193 16.32 0.90 -4.23
C GLU A 193 16.70 -0.19 -5.24
N LYS A 194 17.66 -1.07 -4.92
CA LYS A 194 18.03 -2.21 -5.77
C LYS A 194 16.90 -3.22 -5.96
N SER A 195 15.92 -3.24 -5.05
CA SER A 195 14.75 -4.11 -5.20
C SER A 195 13.96 -3.82 -6.49
N ILE A 196 13.94 -2.57 -6.97
CA ILE A 196 13.34 -2.22 -8.26
C ILE A 196 14.17 -2.79 -9.41
N GLU A 197 15.50 -2.69 -9.34
CA GLU A 197 16.39 -3.22 -10.37
C GLU A 197 16.24 -4.75 -10.51
N GLU A 198 16.06 -5.47 -9.40
CA GLU A 198 15.80 -6.91 -9.42
C GLU A 198 14.43 -7.27 -10.01
N ILE A 199 13.40 -6.46 -9.75
CA ILE A 199 12.09 -6.62 -10.38
C ILE A 199 12.21 -6.42 -11.89
N GLU A 200 12.83 -5.32 -12.35
CA GLU A 200 13.04 -5.04 -13.77
C GLU A 200 13.84 -6.15 -14.46
N ALA A 201 14.88 -6.68 -13.79
CA ALA A 201 15.66 -7.81 -14.31
C ALA A 201 14.82 -9.08 -14.46
N SER A 202 13.91 -9.34 -13.52
CA SER A 202 13.00 -10.50 -13.55
C SER A 202 11.90 -10.37 -14.61
N LEU A 203 11.38 -9.14 -14.80
CA LEU A 203 10.39 -8.82 -15.83
C LEU A 203 10.99 -8.74 -17.24
N GLN A 204 12.31 -8.53 -17.35
CA GLN A 204 13.04 -8.30 -18.60
C GLN A 204 12.61 -7.02 -19.33
N HIS A 205 12.05 -6.06 -18.60
CA HIS A 205 11.77 -4.70 -19.05
C HIS A 205 11.72 -3.75 -17.85
N GLN A 206 11.71 -2.45 -18.12
CA GLN A 206 11.58 -1.44 -17.06
C GLN A 206 10.17 -1.44 -16.49
N VAL A 207 10.07 -1.17 -15.19
CA VAL A 207 8.77 -0.89 -14.56
C VAL A 207 8.21 0.42 -15.11
N ILE A 208 6.91 0.62 -14.91
CA ILE A 208 6.24 1.83 -15.40
C ILE A 208 6.84 3.09 -14.76
N VAL A 209 6.92 4.18 -15.53
CA VAL A 209 7.35 5.49 -15.03
C VAL A 209 6.11 6.35 -14.85
N LEU A 210 5.85 6.80 -13.62
CA LEU A 210 4.74 7.70 -13.30
C LEU A 210 5.17 9.16 -13.49
N GLU A 211 4.22 9.98 -13.94
CA GLU A 211 4.44 11.39 -14.24
C GLU A 211 3.56 12.29 -13.37
N GLY A 212 4.00 13.54 -13.21
CA GLY A 212 3.25 14.57 -12.48
C GLY A 212 3.32 14.46 -10.96
N ASP A 213 2.59 15.36 -10.31
CA ASP A 213 2.57 15.50 -8.85
C ASP A 213 1.51 14.62 -8.18
N HIS A 214 1.71 14.39 -6.89
CA HIS A 214 0.75 13.72 -6.02
C HIS A 214 -0.44 14.63 -5.67
N HIS A 215 -1.65 14.20 -6.04
CA HIS A 215 -2.92 14.89 -5.80
C HIS A 215 -3.98 13.97 -5.17
N GLU A 216 -3.53 12.99 -4.38
CA GLU A 216 -4.42 12.01 -3.78
C GLU A 216 -5.35 12.67 -2.75
N CYS A 217 -6.64 12.63 -3.06
CA CYS A 217 -7.72 13.13 -2.21
C CYS A 217 -8.46 12.01 -1.46
N PHE A 218 -8.26 10.77 -1.90
CA PHE A 218 -8.92 9.58 -1.36
C PHE A 218 -7.90 8.50 -1.01
N MET A 219 -8.23 7.71 0.01
CA MET A 219 -7.69 6.38 0.22
C MET A 219 -8.83 5.39 0.07
N VAL A 220 -8.73 4.47 -0.88
CA VAL A 220 -9.75 3.49 -1.18
C VAL A 220 -9.23 2.11 -0.78
N LEU A 221 -9.98 1.41 0.08
CA LEU A 221 -9.74 0.03 0.44
C LEU A 221 -10.66 -0.85 -0.38
N ASN A 222 -10.11 -1.55 -1.37
CA ASN A 222 -10.87 -2.49 -2.18
C ASN A 222 -10.78 -3.90 -1.61
N THR A 223 -11.88 -4.38 -1.02
CA THR A 223 -11.96 -5.73 -0.44
C THR A 223 -12.49 -6.79 -1.42
N VAL A 224 -12.87 -6.40 -2.63
CA VAL A 224 -13.51 -7.29 -3.61
C VAL A 224 -12.45 -7.98 -4.47
N PRO A 225 -12.31 -9.32 -4.39
CA PRO A 225 -11.29 -10.06 -5.13
C PRO A 225 -11.45 -9.93 -6.66
N GLY A 226 -10.32 -9.97 -7.37
CA GLY A 226 -10.30 -9.99 -8.84
C GLY A 226 -10.72 -8.66 -9.48
N THR A 227 -10.73 -7.56 -8.73
CA THR A 227 -10.96 -6.22 -9.26
C THR A 227 -9.87 -5.25 -8.82
N THR A 228 -9.60 -4.23 -9.62
CA THR A 228 -8.61 -3.17 -9.36
C THR A 228 -9.15 -1.82 -9.82
N PHE A 229 -8.44 -0.74 -9.51
CA PHE A 229 -8.88 0.63 -9.75
C PHE A 229 -8.27 1.22 -11.04
N ALA A 230 -9.14 1.80 -11.86
CA ALA A 230 -8.80 2.50 -13.09
C ALA A 230 -8.28 3.92 -12.79
N THR A 231 -7.08 4.01 -12.21
CA THR A 231 -6.43 5.25 -11.74
C THR A 231 -6.48 6.37 -12.79
N LYS A 232 -6.11 6.06 -14.04
CA LYS A 232 -6.09 7.04 -15.13
C LYS A 232 -7.49 7.54 -15.45
N ARG A 233 -8.45 6.63 -15.68
CA ARG A 233 -9.84 7.01 -15.99
C ARG A 233 -10.48 7.83 -14.87
N PHE A 234 -10.20 7.52 -13.61
CA PHE A 234 -10.64 8.31 -12.48
C PHE A 234 -10.05 9.72 -12.51
N SER A 235 -8.72 9.82 -12.65
CA SER A 235 -8.00 11.09 -12.71
C SER A 235 -8.49 11.98 -13.86
N ASP A 236 -8.61 11.41 -15.07
CA ASP A 236 -9.13 12.10 -16.26
C ASP A 236 -10.56 12.63 -16.04
N THR A 237 -11.42 11.81 -15.42
CA THR A 237 -12.83 12.17 -15.17
C THR A 237 -12.97 13.29 -14.15
N PHE A 238 -12.11 13.32 -13.14
CA PHE A 238 -12.14 14.29 -12.04
C PHE A 238 -10.98 15.28 -12.08
N GLN A 239 -10.56 15.69 -13.28
CA GLN A 239 -9.65 16.82 -13.51
C GLN A 239 -8.31 16.71 -12.76
N GLY A 240 -7.69 15.53 -12.79
CA GLY A 240 -6.41 15.29 -12.12
C GLY A 240 -6.52 14.95 -10.64
N THR A 241 -7.74 14.77 -10.11
CA THR A 241 -7.95 14.24 -8.76
C THR A 241 -7.46 12.80 -8.69
N GLN A 242 -6.64 12.48 -7.70
CA GLN A 242 -6.09 11.14 -7.56
C GLN A 242 -6.65 10.42 -6.32
N ALA A 243 -6.45 9.11 -6.27
CA ALA A 243 -6.79 8.28 -5.13
C ALA A 243 -5.68 7.25 -4.92
N PHE A 244 -5.28 7.06 -3.66
CA PHE A 244 -4.58 5.85 -3.28
C PHE A 244 -5.58 4.70 -3.29
N ASN A 245 -5.39 3.67 -4.11
CA ASN A 245 -6.21 2.46 -4.05
C ASN A 245 -5.37 1.29 -3.54
N TYR A 246 -5.85 0.64 -2.48
CA TYR A 246 -5.27 -0.58 -1.95
C TYR A 246 -6.24 -1.73 -2.16
N ASP A 247 -5.88 -2.61 -3.09
CA ASP A 247 -6.51 -3.91 -3.31
C ASP A 247 -6.15 -4.87 -2.19
N ILE A 248 -6.72 -4.64 -0.99
CA ILE A 248 -6.37 -5.40 0.21
C ILE A 248 -6.66 -6.90 0.06
N TRP A 249 -7.63 -7.27 -0.78
CA TRP A 249 -7.88 -8.67 -1.12
C TRP A 249 -6.62 -9.38 -1.64
N ARG A 250 -5.72 -8.67 -2.34
CA ARG A 250 -4.45 -9.22 -2.84
C ARG A 250 -3.49 -9.56 -1.70
N THR A 251 -3.50 -8.78 -0.61
CA THR A 251 -2.72 -9.09 0.59
C THR A 251 -3.17 -10.41 1.22
N PHE A 252 -4.48 -10.64 1.31
CA PHE A 252 -5.02 -11.91 1.81
C PHE A 252 -4.70 -13.07 0.86
N GLU A 253 -4.85 -12.88 -0.46
CA GLU A 253 -4.50 -13.90 -1.44
C GLU A 253 -3.02 -14.31 -1.37
N LEU A 254 -2.11 -13.35 -1.32
CA LEU A 254 -0.68 -13.60 -1.16
C LEU A 254 -0.38 -14.35 0.13
N ALA A 255 -1.02 -13.96 1.24
CA ALA A 255 -0.84 -14.62 2.53
C ALA A 255 -1.33 -16.09 2.52
N GLU A 256 -2.47 -16.38 1.88
CA GLU A 256 -2.95 -17.76 1.74
C GLU A 256 -2.00 -18.63 0.92
N LYS A 257 -1.40 -18.07 -0.14
CA LYS A 257 -0.45 -18.80 -0.98
C LYS A 257 0.92 -18.99 -0.31
N LEU A 258 1.41 -18.00 0.45
CA LEU A 258 2.65 -18.09 1.21
C LEU A 258 2.56 -19.10 2.37
N PHE A 259 1.37 -19.23 2.98
CA PHE A 259 1.16 -20.05 4.18
C PHE A 259 -0.03 -21.01 4.02
N PRO A 260 0.05 -21.99 3.09
CA PRO A 260 -1.09 -22.84 2.74
C PRO A 260 -1.43 -23.86 3.82
N LEU A 261 -0.49 -24.16 4.73
CA LEU A 261 -0.67 -25.16 5.78
C LEU A 261 -1.40 -24.57 6.99
N ARG A 262 -2.29 -25.38 7.59
CA ARG A 262 -2.97 -25.01 8.86
C ARG A 262 -1.99 -24.73 10.01
N ALA A 263 -0.82 -25.37 10.00
CA ALA A 263 0.22 -25.12 11.00
C ALA A 263 0.78 -23.68 10.93
N ASP A 264 0.73 -23.04 9.76
CA ASP A 264 1.29 -21.71 9.52
C ASP A 264 0.27 -20.57 9.64
N GLN A 265 -0.95 -20.85 10.13
CA GLN A 265 -2.00 -19.82 10.27
C GLN A 265 -1.54 -18.61 11.11
N HIS A 266 -0.72 -18.84 12.13
CA HIS A 266 -0.14 -17.75 12.92
C HIS A 266 0.79 -16.85 12.09
N LYS A 267 1.63 -17.43 11.21
CA LYS A 267 2.50 -16.65 10.29
C LYS A 267 1.67 -15.88 9.29
N LYS A 268 0.63 -16.51 8.75
CA LYS A 268 -0.33 -15.86 7.83
C LYS A 268 -0.94 -14.61 8.45
N MET A 269 -1.48 -14.74 9.65
CA MET A 269 -2.11 -13.62 10.34
C MET A 269 -1.10 -12.53 10.71
N ARG A 270 0.10 -12.88 11.18
CA ARG A 270 1.17 -11.90 11.44
C ARG A 270 1.61 -11.16 10.19
N PHE A 271 1.77 -11.86 9.06
CA PHE A 271 2.10 -11.25 7.77
C PHE A 271 1.02 -10.25 7.33
N ILE A 272 -0.26 -10.62 7.42
CA ILE A 272 -1.38 -9.73 7.07
C ILE A 272 -1.36 -8.47 7.95
N HIS A 273 -1.21 -8.62 9.28
CA HIS A 273 -1.12 -7.49 10.19
C HIS A 273 0.07 -6.60 9.89
N ALA A 274 1.24 -7.19 9.65
CA ALA A 274 2.44 -6.46 9.28
C ALA A 274 2.26 -5.68 7.97
N ARG A 275 1.64 -6.29 6.96
CA ARG A 275 1.40 -5.65 5.65
C ARG A 275 0.45 -4.46 5.76
N VAL A 276 -0.62 -4.59 6.55
CA VAL A 276 -1.59 -3.49 6.76
C VAL A 276 -1.00 -2.39 7.65
N ALA A 277 -0.32 -2.75 8.74
CA ALA A 277 0.28 -1.79 9.66
C ALA A 277 1.37 -0.96 9.00
N THR A 278 2.25 -1.59 8.21
CA THR A 278 3.28 -0.88 7.43
C THR A 278 2.69 -0.02 6.33
N ALA A 279 1.65 -0.49 5.61
CA ALA A 279 0.96 0.33 4.62
C ALA A 279 0.36 1.61 5.24
N ILE A 280 -0.27 1.50 6.40
CA ILE A 280 -0.81 2.67 7.13
C ILE A 280 0.32 3.58 7.62
N ALA A 281 1.42 3.02 8.14
CA ALA A 281 2.56 3.81 8.55
C ALA A 281 3.20 4.56 7.38
N THR A 282 3.25 3.97 6.19
CA THR A 282 3.63 4.66 4.96
C THR A 282 2.68 5.82 4.65
N LEU A 283 1.36 5.63 4.76
CA LEU A 283 0.39 6.72 4.57
C LEU A 283 0.58 7.87 5.58
N MET A 284 0.91 7.55 6.84
CA MET A 284 1.20 8.56 7.88
C MET A 284 2.39 9.46 7.54
N VAL A 285 3.35 8.90 6.80
CA VAL A 285 4.57 9.60 6.37
C VAL A 285 4.35 10.36 5.05
N LEU A 286 3.54 9.82 4.15
CA LEU A 286 3.29 10.43 2.83
C LEU A 286 2.23 11.53 2.88
N THR A 287 1.23 11.39 3.76
CA THR A 287 0.05 12.27 3.80
C THR A 287 -0.05 13.08 5.09
N ASP A 288 -0.84 14.14 5.07
CA ASP A 288 -1.30 14.84 6.28
C ASP A 288 -2.57 14.22 6.89
N GLY A 289 -3.05 13.11 6.32
CA GLY A 289 -4.23 12.36 6.74
C GLY A 289 -5.57 13.01 6.38
N SER A 290 -5.57 14.08 5.58
CA SER A 290 -6.80 14.77 5.14
C SER A 290 -7.58 14.04 4.05
N GLN A 291 -7.04 12.96 3.48
CA GLN A 291 -7.72 12.14 2.48
C GLN A 291 -8.99 11.51 3.06
N ARG A 292 -10.01 11.33 2.21
CA ARG A 292 -11.22 10.59 2.57
C ARG A 292 -10.99 9.09 2.47
N LEU A 293 -11.30 8.35 3.52
CA LEU A 293 -11.23 6.90 3.57
C LEU A 293 -12.52 6.30 3.01
N LEU A 294 -12.41 5.63 1.87
CA LEU A 294 -13.51 4.90 1.25
C LEU A 294 -13.25 3.41 1.35
N VAL A 295 -14.26 2.63 1.71
CA VAL A 295 -14.17 1.16 1.78
C VAL A 295 -15.16 0.54 0.82
N ARG A 296 -14.63 -0.25 -0.12
CA ARG A 296 -15.43 -1.00 -1.09
C ARG A 296 -15.65 -2.41 -0.59
N THR A 297 -16.91 -2.81 -0.49
CA THR A 297 -17.34 -4.14 -0.02
C THR A 297 -18.37 -4.77 -0.96
N VAL A 298 -18.57 -6.08 -0.81
CA VAL A 298 -19.73 -6.77 -1.36
C VAL A 298 -20.89 -6.64 -0.37
N GLU A 299 -22.09 -6.32 -0.85
CA GLU A 299 -23.30 -6.36 -0.02
C GLU A 299 -23.47 -7.76 0.56
N LYS A 300 -23.64 -7.85 1.88
CA LYS A 300 -24.08 -9.08 2.54
C LYS A 300 -25.57 -9.25 2.24
N GLU A 301 -25.94 -10.37 1.61
CA GLU A 301 -27.34 -10.78 1.43
C GLU A 301 -28.07 -10.93 2.77
#